data_AF-A0A6G3Y196-F1
#
_entry.id   AF-A0A6G3Y196-F1
#
_cell.length_a   1.000
_cell.length_b   1.000
_cell.length_c   1.000
_cell.angle_alpha   90.00
_cell.angle_beta   90.00
_cell.angle_gamma   90.00
#
_symmetry.space_group_name_H-M   'P 1'
#
loop_
_entity.id
_entity.type
_entity.pdbx_description
1 polymer ?
#
loop_
_entity_poly.entity_id
_entity_poly.type
_entity_poly.pdbx_seq_one_letter_code
_entity_poly.pdbx_strand_id
1 'polypeptide(L)'
;PGALLELLQEFAVRGVNLMLIQSRPTGEGIGNYCFAVDAEGHIADRRVGEALMGLRRISPKVRFLGSYPRADVSPDEVGPLRAGTSDAAFTEASDWLARSQDGRI
;
A
#
# COMPACT_ATOMS: atom_id res chain seq x y z
N PRO A 1 7.82 -9.38 -17.76
CA PRO A 1 7.40 -8.01 -18.17
C PRO A 1 6.05 -7.67 -17.52
N GLY A 2 5.99 -6.69 -16.62
CA GLY A 2 4.74 -6.31 -15.92
C GLY A 2 4.85 -6.20 -14.39
N ALA A 3 5.89 -6.75 -13.78
CA ALA A 3 6.03 -6.79 -12.32
C ALA A 3 6.01 -5.40 -11.64
N LEU A 4 6.52 -4.36 -12.31
CA LEU A 4 6.42 -2.98 -11.80
C LEU A 4 4.96 -2.49 -11.81
N LEU A 5 4.22 -2.75 -12.88
CA LEU A 5 2.81 -2.34 -12.97
C LEU A 5 1.98 -3.04 -11.90
N GLU A 6 2.18 -4.34 -11.71
CA GLU A 6 1.51 -5.12 -10.65
C GLU A 6 1.80 -4.55 -9.25
N LEU A 7 3.06 -4.18 -8.97
CA LEU A 7 3.44 -3.52 -7.72
C LEU A 7 2.73 -2.17 -7.54
N LEU A 8 2.72 -1.34 -8.58
CA LEU A 8 2.10 -0.01 -8.52
C LEU A 8 0.57 -0.11 -8.35
N GLN A 9 -0.05 -1.13 -8.94
CA GLN A 9 -1.48 -1.38 -8.81
C GLN A 9 -1.88 -1.65 -7.36
N GLU A 10 -1.07 -2.38 -6.58
CA GLU A 10 -1.40 -2.65 -5.17
C GLU A 10 -1.58 -1.37 -4.34
N PHE A 11 -0.80 -0.33 -4.63
CA PHE A 11 -0.98 0.99 -4.00
C PHE A 11 -2.16 1.76 -4.60
N ALA A 12 -2.24 1.81 -5.94
CA ALA A 12 -3.22 2.64 -6.65
C ALA A 12 -4.67 2.24 -6.35
N VAL A 13 -4.97 0.93 -6.29
CA VAL A 13 -6.33 0.44 -6.04
C VAL A 13 -6.82 0.71 -4.62
N ARG A 14 -5.89 0.91 -3.67
CA ARG A 14 -6.18 1.24 -2.26
C ARG A 14 -6.07 2.73 -1.97
N GLY A 15 -5.86 3.55 -3.00
CA GLY A 15 -5.71 5.00 -2.85
C GLY A 15 -4.51 5.40 -2.01
N VAL A 16 -3.41 4.62 -2.05
CA VAL A 16 -2.14 4.98 -1.43
C VAL A 16 -1.30 5.74 -2.46
N ASN A 17 -0.99 7.00 -2.15
CA ASN A 17 -0.19 7.84 -3.03
C ASN A 17 1.30 7.52 -2.89
N LEU A 18 2.05 7.57 -4.00
CA LEU A 18 3.50 7.38 -3.99
C LEU A 18 4.21 8.73 -4.06
N MET A 19 5.16 8.94 -3.16
CA MET A 19 5.98 10.15 -3.10
C MET A 19 7.30 9.96 -3.84
N LEU A 20 7.81 8.73 -3.83
CA LEU A 20 9.05 8.37 -4.49
C LEU A 20 8.94 6.95 -5.05
N ILE A 21 9.48 6.75 -6.25
CA ILE A 21 9.84 5.43 -6.73
C ILE A 21 11.18 5.48 -7.45
N GLN A 22 12.09 4.59 -7.07
CA GLN A 22 13.40 4.49 -7.66
C GLN A 22 13.76 3.02 -7.91
N SER A 23 14.23 2.72 -9.11
CA SER A 23 14.85 1.42 -9.41
C SER A 23 16.31 1.44 -8.96
N ARG A 24 16.76 0.34 -8.35
CA ARG A 24 18.15 0.16 -7.91
C ARG A 24 18.64 -1.21 -8.38
N PRO A 25 19.85 -1.32 -8.94
CA PRO A 25 20.44 -2.62 -9.24
C PRO A 25 20.73 -3.34 -7.92
N THR A 26 20.37 -4.61 -7.83
CA THR A 26 20.60 -5.42 -6.62
C THR A 26 22.04 -5.90 -6.48
N GLY A 27 22.81 -5.86 -7.57
CA GLY A 27 24.16 -6.44 -7.61
C GLY A 27 24.17 -7.97 -7.78
N GLU A 28 23.01 -8.64 -7.76
CA GLU A 28 22.87 -10.10 -7.92
C GLU A 28 22.88 -10.57 -9.40
N GLY A 29 23.32 -9.72 -10.33
CA GLY A 29 23.38 -10.01 -11.77
C GLY A 29 22.60 -9.02 -12.65
N ILE A 30 22.84 -9.11 -13.96
CA ILE A 30 22.19 -8.25 -14.97
C ILE A 30 20.68 -8.57 -15.00
N GLY A 31 19.85 -7.54 -14.86
CA GLY A 31 18.38 -7.67 -14.90
C GLY A 31 17.70 -7.78 -13.53
N ASN A 32 18.47 -7.89 -12.44
CA ASN A 32 17.92 -7.97 -11.08
C ASN A 32 17.84 -6.57 -10.44
N TYR A 33 16.62 -6.05 -10.32
CA TYR A 33 16.33 -4.74 -9.73
C TYR A 33 15.48 -4.86 -8.48
N CYS A 34 15.69 -3.96 -7.53
CA CYS A 34 14.73 -3.67 -6.48
C CYS A 34 14.16 -2.27 -6.68
N PHE A 35 12.96 -2.05 -6.15
CA PHE A 35 12.32 -0.74 -6.14
C PHE A 35 12.32 -0.22 -4.71
N ALA A 36 12.91 0.96 -4.52
CA ALA A 36 12.71 1.76 -3.31
C ALA A 36 11.48 2.64 -3.54
N VAL A 37 10.53 2.58 -2.61
CA VAL A 37 9.24 3.25 -2.74
C VAL A 37 8.94 3.96 -1.43
N ASP A 38 8.62 5.25 -1.52
CA ASP A 38 8.03 6.02 -0.43
C ASP A 38 6.56 6.26 -0.76
N ALA A 39 5.70 5.98 0.21
CA ALA A 39 4.26 6.06 0.08
C ALA A 39 3.65 6.90 1.21
N GLU A 40 2.54 7.56 0.91
CA GLU A 40 1.80 8.35 1.89
C GLU A 40 0.88 7.46 2.72
N GLY A 41 1.02 7.56 4.05
CA GLY A 41 0.22 6.83 5.03
C GLY A 41 1.08 6.12 6.07
N HIS A 42 0.42 5.58 7.09
CA HIS A 42 1.06 4.82 8.15
C HIS A 42 0.75 3.33 8.00
N ILE A 43 1.65 2.44 8.46
CA ILE A 43 1.38 0.98 8.45
C ILE A 43 0.12 0.57 9.24
N ALA A 44 -0.32 1.44 10.16
CA ALA A 44 -1.56 1.25 10.92
C ALA A 44 -2.82 1.55 10.10
N ASP A 45 -2.70 2.31 9.00
CA ASP A 45 -3.82 2.61 8.12
C ASP A 45 -4.20 1.33 7.35
N ARG A 46 -5.49 1.00 7.31
CA ARG A 46 -5.94 -0.24 6.66
C ARG A 46 -5.56 -0.28 5.19
N ARG A 47 -5.67 0.85 4.48
CA ARG A 47 -5.28 0.95 3.06
C ARG A 47 -3.80 0.60 2.80
N VAL A 48 -2.91 0.97 3.72
CA VAL A 48 -1.47 0.71 3.61
C VAL A 48 -1.18 -0.74 3.97
N GLY A 49 -1.77 -1.23 5.06
CA GLY A 49 -1.65 -2.64 5.46
C GLY A 49 -2.10 -3.60 4.35
N GLU A 50 -3.26 -3.33 3.75
CA GLU A 50 -3.80 -4.10 2.63
C GLU A 50 -2.89 -4.05 1.38
N ALA A 51 -2.26 -2.90 1.09
CA ALA A 51 -1.31 -2.77 -0.01
C ALA A 51 -0.06 -3.62 0.24
N LEU A 52 0.50 -3.54 1.46
CA LEU A 52 1.67 -4.33 1.86
C LEU A 52 1.39 -5.83 1.83
N MET A 53 0.19 -6.27 2.23
CA MET A 53 -0.23 -7.66 2.11
C MET A 53 -0.28 -8.12 0.66
N GLY A 54 -0.84 -7.31 -0.24
CA GLY A 54 -0.84 -7.58 -1.68
C GLY A 54 0.57 -7.72 -2.26
N LEU A 55 1.43 -6.75 -1.94
CA LEU A 55 2.84 -6.75 -2.35
C LEU A 55 3.60 -7.98 -1.86
N ARG A 56 3.37 -8.41 -0.61
CA ARG A 56 4.05 -9.57 -0.04
C ARG A 56 3.69 -10.86 -0.77
N ARG A 57 2.48 -10.97 -1.34
CA ARG A 57 2.07 -12.13 -2.16
C ARG A 57 2.77 -12.16 -3.52
N ILE A 58 2.99 -11.00 -4.12
CA ILE A 58 3.62 -10.87 -5.44
C ILE A 58 5.16 -10.96 -5.32
N SER A 59 5.72 -10.37 -4.27
CA SER A 59 7.17 -10.29 -4.02
C SER A 59 7.50 -10.71 -2.59
N PRO A 60 7.92 -11.97 -2.38
CA PRO A 60 8.27 -12.49 -1.05
C PRO A 60 9.46 -11.78 -0.39
N LYS A 61 10.24 -11.00 -1.14
CA LYS A 61 11.42 -10.25 -0.65
C LYS A 61 11.10 -8.79 -0.28
N VAL A 62 9.82 -8.38 -0.22
CA VAL A 62 9.44 -7.04 0.25
C VAL A 62 10.00 -6.79 1.65
N ARG A 63 10.63 -5.62 1.82
CA ARG A 63 11.20 -5.13 3.08
C ARG A 63 10.47 -3.86 3.48
N PHE A 64 9.86 -3.88 4.66
CA PHE A 64 9.31 -2.67 5.27
C PHE A 64 10.40 -1.93 6.04
N LEU A 65 10.60 -0.65 5.75
CA LEU A 65 11.65 0.18 6.36
C LEU A 65 11.13 1.09 7.48
N GLY A 66 9.82 1.10 7.74
CA GLY A 66 9.19 1.92 8.76
C GLY A 66 8.16 2.90 8.19
N SER A 67 7.35 3.45 9.10
CA SER A 67 6.51 4.63 8.86
C SER A 67 7.05 5.75 9.74
N TYR A 68 7.13 6.96 9.19
CA TYR A 68 7.71 8.11 9.87
C TYR A 68 6.91 9.38 9.58
N PRO A 69 6.89 10.35 10.51
CA PRO A 69 6.26 11.64 10.26
C PRO A 69 6.92 12.37 9.09
N ARG A 70 6.11 12.99 8.24
CA ARG A 70 6.61 13.84 7.15
C ARG A 70 7.19 15.12 7.74
N ALA A 71 8.38 15.53 7.29
CA ALA A 71 9.12 16.65 7.88
C ALA A 71 8.41 18.01 7.76
N ASP A 72 7.74 18.25 6.64
CA ASP A 72 7.22 19.58 6.27
C ASP A 72 5.69 19.63 6.16
N VAL A 73 4.98 18.70 6.80
CA VAL A 73 3.51 18.62 6.73
C VAL A 73 2.95 18.33 8.10
N SER A 74 2.13 19.25 8.60
CA SER A 74 1.33 19.01 9.80
C SER A 74 0.21 18.00 9.50
N PRO A 75 -0.26 17.22 10.48
CA PRO A 75 -1.36 16.29 10.29
C PRO A 75 -2.62 16.94 9.68
N ASP A 76 -2.84 18.23 9.96
CA ASP A 76 -4.00 19.00 9.49
C ASP A 76 -3.92 19.39 8.01
N GLU A 77 -2.73 19.33 7.41
CA GLU A 77 -2.48 19.66 5.99
C GLU A 77 -2.60 18.43 5.07
N VAL A 78 -2.80 17.24 5.64
CA VAL A 78 -3.03 16.03 4.85
C VAL A 78 -4.40 16.12 4.19
N GLY A 79 -4.41 16.12 2.86
CA GLY A 79 -5.63 16.19 2.07
C GLY A 79 -6.59 15.02 2.36
N PRO A 80 -7.87 15.15 1.99
CA PRO A 80 -8.84 14.10 2.24
C PRO A 80 -8.46 12.81 1.53
N LEU A 81 -8.68 11.68 2.20
CA LEU A 81 -8.51 10.36 1.60
C LEU A 81 -9.47 10.18 0.42
N ARG A 82 -9.04 9.38 -0.56
CA ARG A 82 -9.91 8.99 -1.68
C ARG A 82 -11.17 8.31 -1.14
N ALA A 83 -12.31 8.60 -1.76
CA ALA A 83 -13.57 7.97 -1.39
C ALA A 83 -13.44 6.43 -1.40
N GLY A 84 -13.92 5.79 -0.34
CA GLY A 84 -13.86 4.34 -0.16
C GLY A 84 -12.51 3.81 0.38
N THR A 85 -11.53 4.66 0.67
CA THR A 85 -10.20 4.22 1.16
C THR A 85 -9.90 4.64 2.60
N SER A 86 -10.92 5.07 3.36
CA SER A 86 -10.79 5.32 4.79
C SER A 86 -10.85 4.03 5.59
N ASP A 87 -10.27 4.02 6.79
CA ASP A 87 -10.32 2.85 7.68
C ASP A 87 -11.75 2.42 8.01
N ALA A 88 -12.68 3.38 8.13
CA ALA A 88 -14.10 3.10 8.32
C ALA A 88 -14.68 2.35 7.11
N ALA A 89 -14.38 2.78 5.88
CA ALA A 89 -14.85 2.10 4.66
C ALA A 89 -14.29 0.68 4.54
N PHE A 90 -13.01 0.47 4.87
CA PHE A 90 -12.42 -0.88 4.91
C PHE A 90 -13.07 -1.76 5.97
N THR A 91 -13.37 -1.20 7.15
CA THR A 91 -14.04 -1.94 8.23
C THR A 91 -15.46 -2.32 7.83
N GLU A 92 -16.23 -1.38 7.27
CA GLU A 92 -17.58 -1.63 6.78
C GLU A 92 -17.61 -2.73 5.70
N ALA A 93 -16.67 -2.68 4.75
CA ALA A 93 -16.55 -3.70 3.71
C ALA A 93 -16.20 -5.08 4.28
N SER A 94 -15.28 -5.14 5.26
CA SER A 94 -14.92 -6.38 5.95
C SER A 94 -16.10 -6.96 6.73
N ASP A 95 -16.85 -6.13 7.44
CA ASP A 95 -18.03 -6.55 8.21
C ASP A 95 -19.14 -7.05 7.29
N TRP A 96 -19.35 -6.38 6.15
CA TRP A 96 -20.29 -6.84 5.13
C TRP A 96 -19.90 -8.21 4.56
N LEU A 97 -18.62 -8.42 4.24
CA LEU A 97 -18.13 -9.71 3.75
C LEU A 97 -18.33 -10.82 4.78
N ALA A 98 -17.99 -10.56 6.05
CA ALA A 98 -18.18 -11.52 7.14
C ALA A 98 -19.66 -11.92 7.29
N ARG A 99 -20.58 -10.96 7.27
CA ARG A 99 -22.03 -11.25 7.31
C ARG A 99 -22.50 -12.06 6.10
N SER A 100 -21.93 -11.81 4.91
CA SER A 100 -22.27 -12.54 3.68
C SER A 100 -21.81 -13.99 3.76
N GLN A 101 -20.62 -14.24 4.31
CA GLN A 101 -20.08 -15.58 4.52
C GLN A 101 -20.87 -16.38 5.57
N ASP A 102 -21.40 -15.70 6.58
CA ASP A 102 -22.27 -16.29 7.62
C ASP A 102 -23.73 -16.52 7.15
N GLY A 103 -24.08 -16.15 5.91
CA GLY A 103 -25.45 -16.27 5.37
C GLY A 103 -26.46 -15.32 6.01
N ARG A 104 -26.00 -14.20 6.59
CA ARG A 104 -26.84 -13.18 7.25
C ARG A 104 -27.28 -12.04 6.31
N ILE A 105 -27.00 -12.16 5.01
CA ILE A 105 -27.35 -11.22 3.94
C ILE A 105 -28.03 -12.03 2.83
#